data_AF-A0AAE0RZG1-F1
#
_entry.id   AF-A0AAE0RZG1-F1
#
_cell.length_a   1.000
_cell.length_b   1.000
_cell.length_c   1.000
_cell.angle_alpha   90.00
_cell.angle_beta   90.00
_cell.angle_gamma   90.00
#
_symmetry.space_group_name_H-M   'P 1'
#
loop_
_entity.id
_entity.type
_entity.pdbx_description
1 polymer ?
#
loop_
_entity_poly.entity_id
_entity_poly.type
_entity_poly.pdbx_seq_one_letter_code
_entity_poly.pdbx_strand_id
1 'polypeptide(L)'
;MEDTLSIAEELISAGEDEKVAKAIARLLRQGFDFAKLEYEKSLEQKSLATKGDLEVTKLELSKEIETVKLELTGKIETVKLELTKEIELVRKDVETVKLELTKEIELVRKDVETVKLELQKEIRGVEVRLLKWLIGVVISGVVSLVYFFVRNKKGLCVIFLTDKHLMPNSLIHETDTLSIAEELISAGEDEKVAKAIARLLRQGFDFAKLEYEKSLEQKSLATKGDLEVTKLELTKEIEFVRKEIEVVRKEVEVVKKEIEVVKKDVETVKLELSKEIETVKLELTGKIETVKLELTKEIELVRKDVETVKLELTGKIETVKLELTKEIELVRKDVETVKLELQKEIKGVEVRLLKWLIGVVISGVVSLGSFMYFLFSVFLRS
;
A
#
# COMPACT_ATOMS: atom_id res chain seq x y z
N MET A 1 39.27 75.04 -17.25
CA MET A 1 38.72 76.26 -16.60
C MET A 1 38.89 77.49 -17.49
N GLU A 2 39.85 77.44 -18.40
CA GLU A 2 40.29 78.42 -19.39
C GLU A 2 39.16 78.98 -20.27
N ASP A 3 38.25 78.13 -20.77
CA ASP A 3 37.23 78.52 -21.77
C ASP A 3 36.42 79.76 -21.36
N THR A 4 36.06 79.86 -20.07
CA THR A 4 35.25 80.97 -19.52
C THR A 4 36.04 82.27 -19.29
N LEU A 5 37.37 82.23 -19.37
CA LEU A 5 38.22 83.42 -19.50
C LEU A 5 38.36 83.81 -20.97
N SER A 6 38.63 82.84 -21.86
CA SER A 6 38.73 83.06 -23.31
C SER A 6 37.49 83.76 -23.87
N ILE A 7 36.28 83.28 -23.52
CA ILE A 7 35.01 83.89 -23.95
C ILE A 7 34.85 85.32 -23.42
N ALA A 8 35.31 85.62 -22.21
CA ALA A 8 35.24 86.97 -21.66
C ALA A 8 36.23 87.92 -22.37
N GLU A 9 37.43 87.44 -22.68
CA GLU A 9 38.48 88.19 -23.39
C GLU A 9 38.11 88.43 -24.87
N GLU A 10 37.49 87.45 -25.54
CA GLU A 10 36.93 87.61 -26.89
C GLU A 10 35.83 88.68 -26.92
N LEU A 11 34.89 88.67 -25.98
CA LEU A 11 33.82 89.69 -25.89
C LEU A 11 34.39 91.10 -25.65
N ILE A 12 35.41 91.23 -24.78
CA ILE A 12 36.11 92.50 -24.57
C ILE A 12 36.82 92.95 -25.86
N SER A 13 37.45 92.03 -26.60
CA SER A 13 38.09 92.34 -27.89
C SER A 13 37.10 92.75 -28.99
N ALA A 14 35.85 92.31 -28.90
CA ALA A 14 34.74 92.71 -29.77
C ALA A 14 34.12 94.07 -29.39
N GLY A 15 34.52 94.66 -28.26
CA GLY A 15 34.10 96.01 -27.83
C GLY A 15 33.05 96.07 -26.72
N GLU A 16 32.73 94.96 -26.06
CA GLU A 16 31.84 94.95 -24.88
C GLU A 16 32.51 95.46 -23.60
N ASP A 17 31.73 95.99 -22.66
CA ASP A 17 32.23 96.42 -21.34
C ASP A 17 32.72 95.21 -20.52
N GLU A 18 33.86 95.39 -19.83
CA GLU A 18 34.53 94.33 -19.06
C GLU A 18 33.60 93.64 -18.05
N LYS A 19 32.66 94.38 -17.44
CA LYS A 19 31.69 93.84 -16.47
C LYS A 19 30.58 93.07 -17.17
N VAL A 20 30.17 93.51 -18.36
CA VAL A 20 29.16 92.85 -19.20
C VAL A 20 29.72 91.53 -19.73
N ALA A 21 30.91 91.55 -20.34
CA ALA A 21 31.61 90.35 -20.81
C ALA A 21 31.82 89.32 -19.68
N LYS A 22 32.29 89.77 -18.50
CA LYS A 22 32.46 88.89 -17.32
C LYS A 22 31.14 88.45 -16.68
N ALA A 23 30.01 89.12 -16.92
CA ALA A 23 28.69 88.65 -16.52
C ALA A 23 28.19 87.55 -17.48
N ILE A 24 28.30 87.76 -18.79
CA ILE A 24 27.93 86.80 -19.84
C ILE A 24 28.69 85.49 -19.66
N ALA A 25 30.02 85.55 -19.48
CA ALA A 25 30.85 84.35 -19.28
C ALA A 25 30.47 83.54 -18.02
N ARG A 26 30.02 84.19 -16.94
CA ARG A 26 29.50 83.50 -15.74
C ARG A 26 28.16 82.83 -15.99
N LEU A 27 27.24 83.50 -16.70
CA LEU A 27 25.93 82.94 -17.04
C LEU A 27 26.06 81.72 -17.97
N LEU A 28 26.93 81.81 -18.99
CA LEU A 28 27.26 80.68 -19.87
C LEU A 28 27.84 79.50 -19.07
N ARG A 29 28.73 79.77 -18.12
CA ARG A 29 29.29 78.75 -17.23
C ARG A 29 28.23 78.08 -16.36
N GLN A 30 27.35 78.86 -15.73
CA GLN A 30 26.25 78.32 -14.93
C GLN A 30 25.29 77.48 -15.78
N GLY A 31 25.04 77.86 -17.03
CA GLY A 31 24.27 77.06 -17.98
C GLY A 31 24.93 75.72 -18.31
N PHE A 32 26.25 75.71 -18.56
CA PHE A 32 27.01 74.49 -18.83
C PHE A 32 27.12 73.56 -17.60
N ASP A 33 27.44 74.11 -16.43
CA ASP A 33 27.54 73.35 -15.18
C ASP A 33 26.15 72.75 -14.80
N PHE A 34 25.06 73.49 -15.03
CA PHE A 34 23.69 72.98 -14.87
C PHE A 34 23.36 71.86 -15.86
N ALA A 35 23.59 72.09 -17.16
CA ALA A 35 23.30 71.11 -18.21
C ALA A 35 24.10 69.81 -18.04
N LYS A 36 25.36 69.90 -17.57
CA LYS A 36 26.18 68.74 -17.23
C LYS A 36 25.58 67.97 -16.04
N LEU A 37 25.21 68.65 -14.97
CA LEU A 37 24.68 68.04 -13.75
C LEU A 37 23.29 67.38 -13.99
N GLU A 38 22.48 67.99 -14.86
CA GLU A 38 21.21 67.41 -15.33
C GLU A 38 21.44 66.18 -16.24
N TYR A 39 22.46 66.22 -17.10
CA TYR A 39 22.87 65.07 -17.92
C TYR A 39 23.39 63.90 -17.08
N GLU A 40 24.26 64.15 -16.09
CA GLU A 40 24.80 63.13 -15.18
C GLU A 40 23.68 62.46 -14.38
N LYS A 41 22.72 63.23 -13.83
CA LYS A 41 21.50 62.68 -13.18
C LYS A 41 20.64 61.83 -14.12
N SER A 42 20.50 62.24 -15.39
CA SER A 42 19.76 61.46 -16.39
C SER A 42 20.44 60.11 -16.70
N LEU A 43 21.76 60.04 -16.52
CA LEU A 43 22.56 58.83 -16.67
C LEU A 43 22.37 57.90 -15.46
N GLU A 44 22.43 58.44 -14.24
CA GLU A 44 22.20 57.68 -12.99
C GLU A 44 20.78 57.09 -12.93
N GLN A 45 19.74 57.88 -13.23
CA GLN A 45 18.35 57.39 -13.28
C GLN A 45 18.13 56.29 -14.34
N LYS A 46 19.00 56.21 -15.35
CA LYS A 46 19.01 55.12 -16.36
C LYS A 46 19.70 53.84 -15.90
N SER A 47 20.57 53.94 -14.89
CA SER A 47 21.34 52.81 -14.34
C SER A 47 20.60 52.05 -13.24
N LEU A 48 19.58 52.67 -12.64
CA LEU A 48 18.62 52.06 -11.74
C LEU A 48 17.45 51.48 -12.57
N ALA A 49 17.08 50.21 -12.35
CA ALA A 49 15.93 49.59 -13.01
C ALA A 49 14.57 50.21 -12.58
N THR A 50 13.40 49.86 -13.15
CA THR A 50 12.05 50.43 -12.79
C THR A 50 11.33 49.69 -11.63
N LYS A 51 9.98 49.64 -11.54
CA LYS A 51 9.19 48.56 -10.84
C LYS A 51 8.36 47.72 -11.79
N GLY A 52 8.09 48.22 -12.99
CA GLY A 52 7.37 47.45 -14.00
C GLY A 52 8.05 46.10 -14.18
N ASP A 53 9.37 46.10 -14.39
CA ASP A 53 10.18 44.90 -14.44
C ASP A 53 10.41 44.13 -13.08
N LEU A 54 9.79 44.52 -11.94
CA LEU A 54 9.74 43.77 -10.65
C LEU A 54 8.38 43.14 -10.48
N GLU A 55 7.34 43.91 -10.75
CA GLU A 55 6.01 43.34 -10.85
C GLU A 55 6.01 42.30 -11.98
N VAL A 56 6.73 42.51 -13.08
CA VAL A 56 7.05 41.45 -14.06
C VAL A 56 7.86 40.32 -13.43
N THR A 57 9.06 40.53 -12.86
CA THR A 57 9.87 39.39 -12.38
C THR A 57 9.23 38.64 -11.20
N LYS A 58 8.40 39.30 -10.39
CA LYS A 58 7.56 38.73 -9.33
C LYS A 58 6.34 37.98 -9.89
N LEU A 59 5.73 38.48 -10.97
CA LEU A 59 4.66 37.76 -11.69
C LEU A 59 5.21 36.58 -12.49
N GLU A 60 6.44 36.67 -13.02
CA GLU A 60 7.17 35.56 -13.64
C GLU A 60 7.49 34.51 -12.58
N LEU A 61 8.14 34.86 -11.46
CA LEU A 61 8.36 33.93 -10.34
C LEU A 61 7.05 33.34 -9.81
N SER A 62 5.98 34.13 -9.66
CA SER A 62 4.68 33.62 -9.21
C SER A 62 4.10 32.59 -10.19
N LYS A 63 4.25 32.79 -11.50
CA LYS A 63 3.82 31.85 -12.54
C LYS A 63 4.73 30.63 -12.62
N GLU A 64 6.05 30.77 -12.48
CA GLU A 64 6.99 29.66 -12.41
C GLU A 64 6.69 28.78 -11.18
N ILE A 65 6.48 29.39 -10.00
CA ILE A 65 6.07 28.70 -8.77
C ILE A 65 4.72 27.98 -8.93
N GLU A 66 3.73 28.61 -9.59
CA GLU A 66 2.44 27.99 -9.85
C GLU A 66 2.53 26.82 -10.86
N THR A 67 3.34 26.98 -11.90
CA THR A 67 3.60 25.92 -12.90
C THR A 67 4.34 24.73 -12.27
N VAL A 68 5.36 24.99 -11.44
CA VAL A 68 6.08 23.96 -10.68
C VAL A 68 5.16 23.26 -9.67
N LYS A 69 4.25 23.98 -9.00
CA LYS A 69 3.21 23.37 -8.15
C LYS A 69 2.29 22.43 -8.94
N LEU A 70 1.84 22.84 -10.13
CA LEU A 70 1.00 21.99 -10.99
C LEU A 70 1.76 20.74 -11.46
N GLU A 71 3.01 20.88 -11.91
CA GLU A 71 3.87 19.74 -12.26
C GLU A 71 4.09 18.78 -11.08
N LEU A 72 4.39 19.30 -9.89
CA LEU A 72 4.60 18.48 -8.69
C LEU A 72 3.31 17.77 -8.27
N THR A 73 2.16 18.42 -8.32
CA THR A 73 0.85 17.79 -8.06
C THR A 73 0.59 16.65 -9.06
N GLY A 74 0.79 16.87 -10.36
CA GLY A 74 0.62 15.84 -11.39
C GLY A 74 1.58 14.65 -11.24
N LYS A 75 2.84 14.91 -10.86
CA LYS A 75 3.83 13.85 -10.52
C LYS A 75 3.39 13.06 -9.29
N ILE A 76 2.89 13.73 -8.23
CA ILE A 76 2.35 13.08 -7.03
C ILE A 76 1.12 12.23 -7.35
N GLU A 77 0.21 12.68 -8.22
CA GLU A 77 -0.94 11.90 -8.67
C GLU A 77 -0.54 10.69 -9.52
N THR A 78 0.45 10.84 -10.39
CA THR A 78 1.00 9.74 -11.21
C THR A 78 1.60 8.65 -10.32
N VAL A 79 2.47 9.02 -9.37
CA VAL A 79 3.08 8.08 -8.41
C VAL A 79 2.02 7.43 -7.52
N LYS A 80 0.98 8.14 -7.08
CA LYS A 80 -0.16 7.54 -6.36
C LYS A 80 -0.89 6.50 -7.20
N LEU A 81 -1.13 6.76 -8.48
CA LEU A 81 -1.78 5.81 -9.39
C LEU A 81 -0.92 4.58 -9.68
N GLU A 82 0.41 4.74 -9.76
CA GLU A 82 1.35 3.63 -9.92
C GLU A 82 1.41 2.76 -8.67
N LEU A 83 1.64 3.35 -7.49
CA LEU A 83 1.60 2.64 -6.20
C LEU A 83 0.26 1.93 -5.95
N THR A 84 -0.86 2.53 -6.38
CA THR A 84 -2.18 1.88 -6.27
C THR A 84 -2.27 0.62 -7.13
N LYS A 85 -1.74 0.65 -8.36
CA LYS A 85 -1.69 -0.53 -9.25
C LYS A 85 -0.76 -1.62 -8.70
N GLU A 86 0.39 -1.25 -8.15
CA GLU A 86 1.31 -2.20 -7.50
C GLU A 86 0.67 -2.87 -6.29
N ILE A 87 -0.04 -2.11 -5.44
CA ILE A 87 -0.81 -2.64 -4.31
C ILE A 87 -1.92 -3.58 -4.79
N GLU A 88 -2.62 -3.29 -5.89
CA GLU A 88 -3.60 -4.21 -6.49
C GLU A 88 -2.97 -5.49 -7.06
N LEU A 89 -1.77 -5.41 -7.62
CA LEU A 89 -1.05 -6.56 -8.17
C LEU A 89 -0.58 -7.48 -7.03
N VAL A 90 0.08 -6.93 -6.01
CA VAL A 90 0.49 -7.66 -4.80
C VAL A 90 -0.72 -8.29 -4.08
N ARG A 91 -1.88 -7.64 -4.08
CA ARG A 91 -3.13 -8.23 -3.55
C ARG A 91 -3.56 -9.49 -4.32
N LYS A 92 -3.49 -9.49 -5.66
CA LYS A 92 -3.81 -10.65 -6.51
C LYS A 92 -2.82 -11.79 -6.31
N ASP A 93 -1.54 -11.49 -6.14
CA ASP A 93 -0.51 -12.49 -5.83
C ASP A 93 -0.78 -13.13 -4.47
N VAL A 94 -1.10 -12.33 -3.44
CA VAL A 94 -1.49 -12.81 -2.10
C VAL A 94 -2.78 -13.63 -2.12
N GLU A 95 -3.77 -13.28 -2.96
CA GLU A 95 -4.97 -14.10 -3.15
C GLU A 95 -4.67 -15.43 -3.86
N THR A 96 -3.76 -15.43 -4.85
CA THR A 96 -3.30 -16.64 -5.55
C THR A 96 -2.59 -17.59 -4.60
N VAL A 97 -1.61 -17.11 -3.84
CA VAL A 97 -0.88 -17.89 -2.82
C VAL A 97 -1.83 -18.43 -1.74
N LYS A 98 -2.85 -17.67 -1.31
CA LYS A 98 -3.88 -18.18 -0.39
C LYS A 98 -4.70 -19.32 -1.00
N LEU A 99 -5.07 -19.23 -2.28
CA LEU A 99 -5.80 -20.30 -2.97
C LEU A 99 -4.95 -21.55 -3.16
N GLU A 100 -3.64 -21.41 -3.38
CA GLU A 100 -2.70 -22.53 -3.48
C GLU A 100 -2.49 -23.21 -2.13
N LEU A 101 -2.15 -22.46 -1.07
CA LEU A 101 -2.05 -22.97 0.30
C LEU A 101 -3.36 -23.64 0.77
N THR A 102 -4.53 -23.13 0.35
CA THR A 102 -5.82 -23.76 0.68
C THR A 102 -5.97 -25.13 0.02
N LYS A 103 -5.54 -25.29 -1.24
CA LYS A 103 -5.54 -26.59 -1.95
C LYS A 103 -4.54 -27.57 -1.32
N GLU A 104 -3.35 -27.10 -0.94
CA GLU A 104 -2.35 -27.92 -0.24
C GLU A 104 -2.87 -28.41 1.11
N ILE A 105 -3.51 -27.53 1.90
CA ILE A 105 -4.16 -27.89 3.16
C ILE A 105 -5.31 -28.90 2.92
N GLU A 106 -6.07 -28.80 1.83
CA GLU A 106 -7.06 -29.82 1.47
C GLU A 106 -6.46 -31.16 1.06
N LEU A 107 -5.31 -31.18 0.36
CA LEU A 107 -4.58 -32.41 0.02
C LEU A 107 -4.06 -33.08 1.28
N VAL A 108 -3.31 -32.34 2.12
CA VAL A 108 -2.81 -32.85 3.41
C VAL A 108 -3.94 -33.35 4.32
N ARG A 109 -5.12 -32.71 4.30
CA ARG A 109 -6.31 -33.21 5.03
C ARG A 109 -6.80 -34.56 4.49
N LYS A 110 -6.82 -34.77 3.16
CA LYS A 110 -7.19 -36.05 2.54
C LYS A 110 -6.16 -37.14 2.85
N ASP A 111 -4.87 -36.81 2.84
CA ASP A 111 -3.80 -37.74 3.19
C ASP A 111 -3.90 -38.16 4.66
N VAL A 112 -4.10 -37.19 5.57
CA VAL A 112 -4.36 -37.45 7.00
C VAL A 112 -5.63 -38.26 7.23
N GLU A 113 -6.71 -38.03 6.48
CA GLU A 113 -7.93 -38.84 6.57
C GLU A 113 -7.70 -40.27 6.05
N THR A 114 -6.89 -40.45 5.00
CA THR A 114 -6.51 -41.76 4.46
C THR A 114 -5.68 -42.56 5.46
N VAL A 115 -4.63 -41.95 6.03
CA VAL A 115 -3.81 -42.53 7.11
C VAL A 115 -4.67 -42.85 8.34
N LYS A 116 -5.62 -41.98 8.69
CA LYS A 116 -6.57 -42.23 9.79
C LYS A 116 -7.49 -43.42 9.51
N LEU A 117 -7.94 -43.61 8.26
CA LEU A 117 -8.74 -44.77 7.86
C LEU A 117 -7.90 -46.06 7.86
N GLU A 118 -6.62 -46.00 7.54
CA GLU A 118 -5.69 -47.13 7.63
C GLU A 118 -5.40 -47.51 9.08
N LEU A 119 -5.01 -46.54 9.92
CA LEU A 119 -4.89 -46.73 11.37
C LEU A 119 -6.19 -47.23 11.99
N GLN A 120 -7.37 -46.77 11.56
CA GLN A 120 -8.65 -47.32 12.03
C GLN A 120 -8.89 -48.77 11.57
N LYS A 121 -8.40 -49.21 10.41
CA LYS A 121 -8.46 -50.63 10.01
C LYS A 121 -7.50 -51.47 10.85
N GLU A 122 -6.29 -50.98 11.11
CA GLU A 122 -5.30 -51.69 11.94
C GLU A 122 -5.73 -51.78 13.39
N ILE A 123 -6.17 -50.66 13.99
CA ILE A 123 -6.77 -50.59 15.32
C ILE A 123 -7.98 -51.52 15.37
N ARG A 124 -8.92 -51.48 14.42
CA ARG A 124 -10.04 -52.43 14.38
C ARG A 124 -9.56 -53.89 14.24
N GLY A 125 -8.45 -54.15 13.55
CA GLY A 125 -7.83 -55.47 13.51
C GLY A 125 -7.26 -55.89 14.86
N VAL A 126 -6.62 -54.98 15.61
CA VAL A 126 -6.18 -55.20 17.00
C VAL A 126 -7.39 -55.40 17.92
N GLU A 127 -8.39 -54.52 17.87
CA GLU A 127 -9.65 -54.60 18.61
C GLU A 127 -10.39 -55.91 18.31
N VAL A 128 -10.47 -56.39 17.07
CA VAL A 128 -11.12 -57.68 16.75
C VAL A 128 -10.31 -58.88 17.29
N ARG A 129 -8.97 -58.79 17.34
CA ARG A 129 -8.13 -59.80 18.00
C ARG A 129 -8.33 -59.77 19.52
N LEU A 130 -8.29 -58.58 20.12
CA LEU A 130 -8.52 -58.35 21.55
C LEU A 130 -9.96 -58.67 21.96
N LEU A 131 -10.97 -58.43 21.12
CA LEU A 131 -12.37 -58.79 21.34
C LEU A 131 -12.58 -60.29 21.19
N LYS A 132 -11.92 -60.99 20.27
CA LYS A 132 -11.97 -62.47 20.25
C LYS A 132 -11.41 -63.07 21.55
N TRP A 133 -10.38 -62.44 22.13
CA TRP A 133 -9.82 -62.83 23.42
C TRP A 133 -10.72 -62.41 24.60
N LEU A 134 -11.14 -61.15 24.65
CA LEU A 134 -12.02 -60.59 25.68
C LEU A 134 -13.41 -61.22 25.67
N ILE A 135 -13.98 -61.60 24.53
CA ILE A 135 -15.27 -62.32 24.49
C ILE A 135 -15.16 -63.67 25.22
N GLY A 136 -13.99 -64.33 25.23
CA GLY A 136 -13.75 -65.47 26.11
C GLY A 136 -13.80 -65.12 27.60
N VAL A 137 -13.24 -63.98 27.99
CA VAL A 137 -13.21 -63.43 29.37
C VAL A 137 -14.55 -62.78 29.79
N VAL A 138 -15.35 -62.33 28.83
CA VAL A 138 -16.56 -61.53 29.03
C VAL A 138 -17.81 -62.40 28.90
N ILE A 139 -17.81 -63.49 28.12
CA ILE A 139 -18.82 -64.55 28.25
C ILE A 139 -18.74 -65.19 29.65
N SER A 140 -17.54 -65.31 30.23
CA SER A 140 -17.36 -65.74 31.62
C SER A 140 -17.67 -64.66 32.68
N GLY A 141 -18.00 -63.42 32.28
CA GLY A 141 -18.29 -62.30 33.21
C GLY A 141 -19.66 -61.64 33.09
N VAL A 142 -20.27 -61.58 31.89
CA VAL A 142 -21.58 -60.93 31.67
C VAL A 142 -22.76 -61.76 32.21
N VAL A 143 -22.53 -63.04 32.50
CA VAL A 143 -23.40 -63.86 33.37
C VAL A 143 -23.65 -63.17 34.73
N SER A 144 -22.70 -62.37 35.23
CA SER A 144 -22.75 -61.76 36.56
C SER A 144 -23.32 -60.33 36.61
N LEU A 145 -23.50 -59.62 35.49
CA LEU A 145 -23.71 -58.16 35.53
C LEU A 145 -24.77 -57.57 34.58
N VAL A 146 -25.88 -58.27 34.36
CA VAL A 146 -27.16 -57.68 33.89
C VAL A 146 -27.79 -56.72 34.92
N TYR A 147 -27.12 -56.52 36.06
CA TYR A 147 -27.71 -56.10 37.33
C TYR A 147 -28.03 -54.59 37.47
N PHE A 148 -27.40 -53.69 36.71
CA PHE A 148 -27.28 -52.29 37.17
C PHE A 148 -27.48 -51.17 36.11
N PHE A 149 -28.49 -50.33 36.38
CA PHE A 149 -28.61 -48.90 36.05
C PHE A 149 -28.95 -48.39 34.62
N VAL A 150 -30.24 -48.49 34.34
CA VAL A 150 -31.15 -47.48 33.76
C VAL A 150 -30.72 -45.98 33.81
N ARG A 151 -30.52 -45.36 32.62
CA ARG A 151 -31.03 -44.02 32.14
C ARG A 151 -30.44 -42.68 32.69
N ASN A 152 -30.58 -41.55 31.93
CA ASN A 152 -29.83 -40.27 32.14
C ASN A 152 -30.45 -38.96 31.51
N LYS A 153 -30.09 -37.74 32.04
CA LYS A 153 -29.97 -36.31 31.53
C LYS A 153 -31.08 -35.49 30.76
N LYS A 154 -31.12 -34.13 30.95
CA LYS A 154 -31.81 -33.02 30.15
C LYS A 154 -31.39 -31.51 30.48
N GLY A 155 -31.50 -30.54 29.51
CA GLY A 155 -32.06 -29.11 29.64
C GLY A 155 -31.20 -27.76 29.65
N LEU A 156 -31.62 -26.64 28.93
CA LEU A 156 -31.21 -25.16 29.09
C LEU A 156 -32.01 -24.04 28.21
N CYS A 157 -31.78 -22.68 28.32
CA CYS A 157 -32.44 -21.45 27.61
C CYS A 157 -31.57 -20.08 27.60
N VAL A 158 -31.82 -18.75 27.24
CA VAL A 158 -32.94 -17.73 26.90
C VAL A 158 -32.46 -16.34 26.19
N ILE A 159 -33.21 -15.15 26.12
CA ILE A 159 -32.98 -13.82 25.33
C ILE A 159 -33.47 -12.47 26.05
N PHE A 160 -33.60 -11.13 25.66
CA PHE A 160 -33.63 -10.15 24.46
C PHE A 160 -33.52 -8.56 24.80
N LEU A 161 -33.60 -7.52 23.87
CA LEU A 161 -33.30 -5.99 24.06
C LEU A 161 -33.93 -4.84 23.08
N THR A 162 -33.90 -3.46 23.36
CA THR A 162 -34.36 -2.16 22.60
C THR A 162 -33.86 -0.70 23.13
N ASP A 163 -34.21 0.63 22.79
CA ASP A 163 -34.33 1.59 21.57
C ASP A 163 -34.70 3.20 21.76
N LYS A 164 -34.26 4.23 20.90
CA LYS A 164 -34.66 5.74 20.52
C LYS A 164 -34.68 7.06 21.47
N HIS A 165 -34.86 8.44 21.20
CA HIS A 165 -34.90 9.63 20.16
C HIS A 165 -34.99 11.12 20.86
N LEU A 166 -35.14 12.47 20.43
CA LEU A 166 -35.20 13.50 19.26
C LEU A 166 -35.12 15.10 19.65
N MET A 167 -35.24 16.22 18.79
CA MET A 167 -34.91 17.74 19.07
C MET A 167 -35.75 19.09 18.56
N PRO A 168 -35.30 20.28 17.91
CA PRO A 168 -35.54 21.78 18.28
C PRO A 168 -35.89 23.01 17.24
N ASN A 169 -36.00 24.37 17.59
CA ASN A 169 -36.24 25.63 16.68
C ASN A 169 -36.13 27.20 17.20
N SER A 170 -36.16 28.34 16.39
CA SER A 170 -36.12 29.87 16.78
C SER A 170 -36.12 31.10 15.69
N LEU A 171 -36.57 32.42 15.90
CA LEU A 171 -36.56 33.70 14.99
C LEU A 171 -36.80 35.21 15.59
N ILE A 172 -36.45 36.44 14.96
CA ILE A 172 -36.99 37.92 15.12
C ILE A 172 -36.29 39.21 14.37
N HIS A 173 -36.87 40.48 14.19
CA HIS A 173 -36.27 41.84 13.66
C HIS A 173 -37.09 43.24 13.80
N GLU A 174 -36.58 44.52 13.50
CA GLU A 174 -37.23 45.96 13.60
C GLU A 174 -36.60 47.26 12.82
N THR A 175 -37.23 48.52 12.68
CA THR A 175 -36.78 49.90 12.05
C THR A 175 -37.45 51.29 12.58
N ASP A 176 -37.51 52.64 12.16
CA ASP A 176 -37.04 53.75 11.17
C ASP A 176 -37.43 55.31 11.56
N THR A 177 -37.02 56.50 10.91
CA THR A 177 -37.50 58.00 11.14
C THR A 177 -37.07 59.29 10.22
N LEU A 178 -37.63 60.58 10.35
CA LEU A 178 -37.39 61.89 9.54
C LEU A 178 -37.91 63.29 10.16
N SER A 179 -37.57 64.52 9.61
CA SER A 179 -38.37 65.84 9.51
C SER A 179 -37.94 67.21 10.18
N ILE A 180 -37.94 68.36 9.44
CA ILE A 180 -38.20 69.79 9.88
C ILE A 180 -38.67 70.66 8.67
N ALA A 181 -39.83 71.35 8.72
CA ALA A 181 -40.23 72.34 7.67
C ALA A 181 -41.29 73.42 8.04
N GLU A 182 -41.85 73.47 9.25
CA GLU A 182 -43.21 74.02 9.47
C GLU A 182 -43.30 75.47 9.99
N GLU A 183 -42.22 76.07 10.52
CA GLU A 183 -42.34 77.21 11.44
C GLU A 183 -42.67 78.58 10.81
N LEU A 184 -42.29 78.83 9.54
CA LEU A 184 -42.23 80.20 8.99
C LEU A 184 -43.52 80.75 8.35
N ILE A 185 -44.66 80.06 8.50
CA ILE A 185 -45.99 80.60 8.12
C ILE A 185 -46.62 81.44 9.25
N SER A 186 -46.07 81.35 10.47
CA SER A 186 -46.67 81.87 11.71
C SER A 186 -46.57 83.40 11.94
N ALA A 187 -45.73 84.12 11.20
CA ALA A 187 -45.22 85.45 11.62
C ALA A 187 -46.05 86.68 11.21
N GLY A 188 -47.07 86.56 10.35
CA GLY A 188 -48.09 87.61 10.16
C GLY A 188 -47.72 88.85 9.33
N GLU A 189 -46.74 88.79 8.43
CA GLU A 189 -46.47 89.89 7.47
C GLU A 189 -47.50 89.97 6.31
N ASP A 190 -47.65 91.16 5.72
CA ASP A 190 -48.40 91.37 4.46
C ASP A 190 -47.80 90.51 3.34
N GLU A 191 -48.64 89.77 2.61
CA GLU A 191 -48.21 88.81 1.58
C GLU A 191 -47.26 89.41 0.53
N LYS A 192 -47.43 90.70 0.19
CA LYS A 192 -46.56 91.39 -0.78
C LYS A 192 -45.19 91.69 -0.19
N VAL A 193 -45.13 91.98 1.12
CA VAL A 193 -43.88 92.19 1.87
C VAL A 193 -43.20 90.85 2.11
N ALA A 194 -43.91 89.85 2.65
CA ALA A 194 -43.38 88.50 2.86
C ALA A 194 -42.83 87.88 1.57
N LYS A 195 -43.52 88.03 0.43
CA LYS A 195 -43.00 87.58 -0.89
C LYS A 195 -41.93 88.49 -1.48
N ALA A 196 -41.84 89.77 -1.11
CA ALA A 196 -40.73 90.63 -1.49
C ALA A 196 -39.46 90.28 -0.70
N ILE A 197 -39.57 90.11 0.63
CA ILE A 197 -38.50 89.67 1.52
C ILE A 197 -38.07 88.25 1.15
N ALA A 198 -38.98 87.31 0.93
CA ALA A 198 -38.61 85.96 0.46
C ALA A 198 -37.93 85.97 -0.93
N ARG A 199 -38.26 86.91 -1.83
CA ARG A 199 -37.54 87.07 -3.10
C ARG A 199 -36.17 87.75 -2.94
N LEU A 200 -36.04 88.76 -2.08
CA LEU A 200 -34.77 89.45 -1.80
C LEU A 200 -33.81 88.54 -1.02
N LEU A 201 -34.31 87.79 -0.03
CA LEU A 201 -33.57 86.73 0.65
C LEU A 201 -33.15 85.64 -0.33
N ARG A 202 -34.03 85.23 -1.27
CA ARG A 202 -33.69 84.24 -2.29
C ARG A 202 -32.65 84.74 -3.29
N GLN A 203 -32.76 85.97 -3.79
CA GLN A 203 -31.72 86.56 -4.66
C GLN A 203 -30.41 86.78 -3.92
N GLY A 204 -30.46 87.15 -2.63
CA GLY A 204 -29.30 87.22 -1.75
C GLY A 204 -28.65 85.86 -1.52
N PHE A 205 -29.44 84.82 -1.25
CA PHE A 205 -28.97 83.44 -1.12
C PHE A 205 -28.41 82.89 -2.43
N ASP A 206 -29.08 83.10 -3.57
CA ASP A 206 -28.64 82.59 -4.87
C ASP A 206 -27.35 83.31 -5.33
N PHE A 207 -27.18 84.60 -5.03
CA PHE A 207 -25.92 85.33 -5.28
C PHE A 207 -24.79 84.88 -4.35
N ALA A 208 -25.05 84.85 -3.03
CA ALA A 208 -24.07 84.38 -2.05
C ALA A 208 -23.69 82.92 -2.28
N LYS A 209 -24.63 82.09 -2.71
CA LYS A 209 -24.40 80.70 -3.14
C LYS A 209 -23.51 80.64 -4.38
N LEU A 210 -23.77 81.43 -5.43
CA LEU A 210 -22.91 81.48 -6.63
C LEU A 210 -21.47 81.94 -6.32
N GLU A 211 -21.29 82.87 -5.38
CA GLU A 211 -19.96 83.35 -4.97
C GLU A 211 -19.26 82.37 -4.01
N TYR A 212 -20.01 81.67 -3.17
CA TYR A 212 -19.51 80.57 -2.34
C TYR A 212 -19.17 79.32 -3.17
N GLU A 213 -19.99 78.98 -4.19
CA GLU A 213 -19.74 77.89 -5.13
C GLU A 213 -18.51 78.18 -5.98
N LYS A 214 -18.34 79.39 -6.53
CA LYS A 214 -17.11 79.79 -7.24
C LYS A 214 -15.86 79.76 -6.37
N SER A 215 -15.96 80.13 -5.09
CA SER A 215 -14.83 80.03 -4.16
C SER A 215 -14.58 78.60 -3.67
N LEU A 216 -15.58 77.71 -3.72
CA LEU A 216 -15.40 76.26 -3.59
C LEU A 216 -14.70 75.66 -4.82
N GLU A 217 -15.11 76.05 -6.03
CA GLU A 217 -14.49 75.64 -7.31
C GLU A 217 -13.02 76.09 -7.35
N GLN A 218 -12.72 77.37 -7.08
CA GLN A 218 -11.33 77.85 -7.04
C GLN A 218 -10.48 77.18 -5.94
N LYS A 219 -11.10 76.65 -4.88
CA LYS A 219 -10.43 75.91 -3.80
C LYS A 219 -10.37 74.39 -4.06
N SER A 220 -10.99 73.89 -5.12
CA SER A 220 -10.93 72.49 -5.56
C SER A 220 -10.16 72.29 -6.88
N LEU A 221 -9.77 73.37 -7.55
CA LEU A 221 -8.80 73.35 -8.64
C LEU A 221 -7.37 73.23 -8.09
N ALA A 222 -6.67 72.15 -8.43
CA ALA A 222 -5.28 71.94 -8.06
C ALA A 222 -4.39 73.06 -8.63
N THR A 223 -3.55 73.66 -7.79
CA THR A 223 -2.60 74.69 -8.22
C THR A 223 -1.40 74.07 -8.94
N LYS A 224 -0.61 74.92 -9.62
CA LYS A 224 0.67 74.51 -10.21
C LYS A 224 1.64 73.95 -9.16
N GLY A 225 1.55 74.40 -7.90
CA GLY A 225 2.34 73.86 -6.79
C GLY A 225 1.91 72.45 -6.41
N ASP A 226 0.60 72.18 -6.31
CA ASP A 226 0.07 70.85 -5.99
C ASP A 226 0.41 69.83 -7.09
N LEU A 227 0.39 70.27 -8.35
CA LEU A 227 0.86 69.48 -9.50
C LEU A 227 2.37 69.23 -9.48
N GLU A 228 3.18 70.14 -8.95
CA GLU A 228 4.63 69.93 -8.80
C GLU A 228 4.96 69.02 -7.60
N VAL A 229 4.23 69.13 -6.49
CA VAL A 229 4.33 68.22 -5.33
C VAL A 229 3.94 66.80 -5.73
N THR A 230 2.75 66.60 -6.28
CA THR A 230 2.27 65.27 -6.71
C THR A 230 3.15 64.67 -7.81
N LYS A 231 3.71 65.47 -8.72
CA LYS A 231 4.71 65.00 -9.69
C LYS A 231 6.01 64.58 -9.02
N LEU A 232 6.50 65.30 -8.00
CA LEU A 232 7.70 64.92 -7.25
C LEU A 232 7.45 63.66 -6.39
N GLU A 233 6.26 63.50 -5.82
CA GLU A 233 5.86 62.30 -5.09
C GLU A 233 5.75 61.11 -6.04
N LEU A 234 5.05 61.23 -7.17
CA LEU A 234 5.03 60.19 -8.21
C LEU A 234 6.44 59.89 -8.75
N THR A 235 7.33 60.87 -8.85
CA THR A 235 8.73 60.63 -9.27
C THR A 235 9.51 59.87 -8.20
N LYS A 236 9.30 60.17 -6.91
CA LYS A 236 9.90 59.44 -5.78
C LYS A 236 9.33 58.04 -5.61
N GLU A 237 8.02 57.89 -5.76
CA GLU A 237 7.37 56.58 -5.83
C GLU A 237 7.97 55.81 -6.99
N ILE A 238 8.05 56.40 -8.19
CA ILE A 238 8.72 55.82 -9.37
C ILE A 238 10.21 55.51 -9.10
N GLU A 239 10.88 56.19 -8.17
CA GLU A 239 12.26 55.88 -7.73
C GLU A 239 12.39 54.88 -6.58
N PHE A 240 11.35 54.68 -5.77
CA PHE A 240 11.28 53.58 -4.81
C PHE A 240 10.94 52.30 -5.55
N VAL A 241 9.93 52.38 -6.41
CA VAL A 241 9.69 51.55 -7.60
C VAL A 241 11.03 51.14 -8.23
N ARG A 242 11.91 52.09 -8.62
CA ARG A 242 13.20 51.77 -9.26
C ARG A 242 14.10 50.81 -8.46
N LYS A 243 14.11 50.92 -7.13
CA LYS A 243 14.96 50.08 -6.25
C LYS A 243 14.27 48.76 -5.94
N GLU A 244 12.95 48.77 -5.84
CA GLU A 244 12.09 47.60 -6.06
C GLU A 244 12.09 47.18 -7.55
N ILE A 245 13.26 46.92 -8.13
CA ILE A 245 13.53 45.91 -9.18
C ILE A 245 14.83 45.22 -8.95
N GLU A 246 15.85 46.01 -8.71
CA GLU A 246 17.23 45.54 -8.63
C GLU A 246 17.33 44.33 -7.67
N VAL A 247 16.41 44.27 -6.70
CA VAL A 247 16.06 43.12 -5.84
C VAL A 247 15.51 41.91 -6.63
N VAL A 248 14.26 41.90 -7.10
CA VAL A 248 13.65 40.67 -7.67
C VAL A 248 14.24 40.26 -9.04
N ARG A 249 14.86 41.18 -9.80
CA ARG A 249 15.74 40.78 -10.93
C ARG A 249 16.91 39.91 -10.46
N LYS A 250 17.50 40.21 -9.29
CA LYS A 250 18.54 39.38 -8.67
C LYS A 250 17.97 38.11 -8.04
N GLU A 251 16.78 38.14 -7.47
CA GLU A 251 16.10 36.94 -6.96
C GLU A 251 15.77 35.96 -8.10
N VAL A 252 15.29 36.43 -9.26
CA VAL A 252 15.15 35.61 -10.48
C VAL A 252 16.49 35.01 -10.91
N GLU A 253 17.58 35.79 -10.86
CA GLU A 253 18.92 35.28 -11.18
C GLU A 253 19.44 34.26 -10.15
N VAL A 254 18.98 34.29 -8.90
CA VAL A 254 19.26 33.24 -7.90
C VAL A 254 18.41 32.00 -8.19
N VAL A 255 17.09 32.16 -8.33
CA VAL A 255 16.14 31.06 -8.62
C VAL A 255 16.50 30.33 -9.91
N LYS A 256 16.96 31.02 -10.96
CA LYS A 256 17.47 30.38 -12.18
C LYS A 256 18.67 29.48 -11.93
N LYS A 257 19.61 29.88 -11.07
CA LYS A 257 20.78 29.07 -10.70
C LYS A 257 20.38 27.89 -9.82
N GLU A 258 19.44 28.09 -8.89
CA GLU A 258 18.86 27.00 -8.08
C GLU A 258 18.14 25.97 -8.97
N ILE A 259 17.35 26.41 -9.96
CA ILE A 259 16.72 25.53 -10.97
C ILE A 259 17.79 24.78 -11.80
N GLU A 260 18.91 25.42 -12.14
CA GLU A 260 20.00 24.76 -12.87
C GLU A 260 20.76 23.72 -12.03
N VAL A 261 20.90 23.95 -10.72
CA VAL A 261 21.42 22.96 -9.75
C VAL A 261 20.44 21.80 -9.61
N VAL A 262 19.17 22.08 -9.30
CA VAL A 262 18.12 21.05 -9.15
C VAL A 262 17.96 20.19 -10.41
N LYS A 263 18.17 20.74 -11.62
CA LYS A 263 18.21 19.95 -12.86
C LYS A 263 19.37 18.94 -12.88
N LYS A 264 20.56 19.35 -12.44
CA LYS A 264 21.75 18.48 -12.36
C LYS A 264 21.60 17.42 -11.28
N ASP A 265 20.99 17.77 -10.15
CA ASP A 265 20.68 16.82 -9.07
C ASP A 265 19.65 15.77 -9.54
N VAL A 266 18.57 16.19 -10.20
CA VAL A 266 17.55 15.29 -10.77
C VAL A 266 18.15 14.38 -11.85
N GLU A 267 19.05 14.87 -12.70
CA GLU A 267 19.72 14.05 -13.71
C GLU A 267 20.74 13.08 -13.09
N THR A 268 21.41 13.47 -12.01
CA THR A 268 22.30 12.59 -11.23
C THR A 268 21.53 11.47 -10.55
N VAL A 269 20.47 11.80 -9.80
CA VAL A 269 19.58 10.82 -9.14
C VAL A 269 18.96 9.85 -10.16
N LYS A 270 18.57 10.34 -11.34
CA LYS A 270 18.06 9.50 -12.43
C LYS A 270 19.11 8.49 -12.93
N LEU A 271 20.38 8.89 -13.04
CA LEU A 271 21.49 8.00 -13.42
C LEU A 271 21.84 7.00 -12.31
N GLU A 272 21.75 7.39 -11.05
CA GLU A 272 21.97 6.52 -9.89
C GLU A 272 20.88 5.45 -9.79
N LEU A 273 19.60 5.85 -9.76
CA LEU A 273 18.46 4.92 -9.76
C LEU A 273 18.49 3.95 -10.95
N SER A 274 18.92 4.41 -12.13
CA SER A 274 19.07 3.55 -13.31
C SER A 274 20.11 2.44 -13.08
N LYS A 275 21.26 2.77 -12.47
CA LYS A 275 22.32 1.80 -12.12
C LYS A 275 21.90 0.85 -11.00
N GLU A 276 21.18 1.35 -9.99
CA GLU A 276 20.65 0.52 -8.90
C GLU A 276 19.64 -0.51 -9.45
N ILE A 277 18.71 -0.08 -10.30
CA ILE A 277 17.74 -0.97 -10.97
C ILE A 277 18.45 -2.03 -11.83
N GLU A 278 19.52 -1.67 -12.55
CA GLU A 278 20.31 -2.62 -13.34
C GLU A 278 21.09 -3.61 -12.45
N THR A 279 21.68 -3.13 -11.36
CA THR A 279 22.41 -3.96 -10.39
C THR A 279 21.49 -4.95 -9.69
N VAL A 280 20.32 -4.51 -9.23
CA VAL A 280 19.31 -5.37 -8.59
C VAL A 280 18.77 -6.41 -9.57
N LYS A 281 18.58 -6.07 -10.85
CA LYS A 281 18.21 -7.05 -11.89
C LYS A 281 19.27 -8.13 -12.06
N LEU A 282 20.55 -7.75 -12.17
CA LEU A 282 21.66 -8.71 -12.30
C LEU A 282 21.78 -9.63 -11.08
N GLU A 283 21.67 -9.08 -9.86
CA GLU A 283 21.66 -9.88 -8.63
C GLU A 283 20.49 -10.87 -8.58
N LEU A 284 19.27 -10.44 -8.91
CA LEU A 284 18.09 -11.30 -8.90
C LEU A 284 18.19 -12.41 -9.96
N THR A 285 18.69 -12.09 -11.16
CA THR A 285 18.94 -13.10 -12.21
C THR A 285 19.95 -14.14 -11.73
N GLY A 286 21.10 -13.72 -11.18
CA GLY A 286 22.12 -14.65 -10.67
C GLY A 286 21.63 -15.52 -9.50
N LYS A 287 20.82 -14.96 -8.59
CA LYS A 287 20.17 -15.71 -7.50
C LYS A 287 19.17 -16.75 -8.05
N ILE A 288 18.36 -16.39 -9.04
CA ILE A 288 17.42 -17.30 -9.71
C ILE A 288 18.15 -18.43 -10.44
N GLU A 289 19.26 -18.15 -11.12
CA GLU A 289 20.07 -19.17 -11.81
C GLU A 289 20.76 -20.12 -10.82
N THR A 290 21.28 -19.59 -9.70
CA THR A 290 21.88 -20.39 -8.64
C THR A 290 20.88 -21.38 -8.04
N VAL A 291 19.71 -20.90 -7.62
CA VAL A 291 18.64 -21.75 -7.04
C VAL A 291 18.14 -22.79 -8.05
N LYS A 292 18.02 -22.44 -9.34
CA LYS A 292 17.68 -23.41 -10.39
C LYS A 292 18.72 -24.53 -10.52
N LEU A 293 20.02 -24.19 -10.48
CA LEU A 293 21.10 -25.17 -10.56
C LEU A 293 21.19 -26.06 -9.31
N GLU A 294 20.89 -25.52 -8.12
CA GLU A 294 20.85 -26.27 -6.87
C GLU A 294 19.67 -27.26 -6.85
N LEU A 295 18.44 -26.79 -7.09
CA LEU A 295 17.25 -27.65 -7.16
C LEU A 295 17.37 -28.73 -8.26
N THR A 296 18.01 -28.42 -9.39
CA THR A 296 18.27 -29.43 -10.44
C THR A 296 19.19 -30.55 -9.95
N LYS A 297 20.25 -30.22 -9.21
CA LYS A 297 21.18 -31.21 -8.62
C LYS A 297 20.49 -32.05 -7.54
N GLU A 298 19.68 -31.43 -6.67
CA GLU A 298 18.93 -32.15 -5.64
C GLU A 298 17.92 -33.14 -6.25
N ILE A 299 17.19 -32.71 -7.28
CA ILE A 299 16.27 -33.59 -8.03
C ILE A 299 17.03 -34.75 -8.71
N GLU A 300 18.23 -34.52 -9.23
CA GLU A 300 19.07 -35.60 -9.77
C GLU A 300 19.58 -36.59 -8.70
N LEU A 301 19.95 -36.10 -7.50
CA LEU A 301 20.37 -36.95 -6.39
C LEU A 301 19.22 -37.81 -5.90
N VAL A 302 18.06 -37.20 -5.60
CA VAL A 302 16.85 -37.92 -5.16
C VAL A 302 16.41 -38.96 -6.19
N ARG A 303 16.55 -38.69 -7.50
CA ARG A 303 16.29 -39.68 -8.56
C ARG A 303 17.25 -40.88 -8.51
N LYS A 304 18.54 -40.67 -8.22
CA LYS A 304 19.53 -41.74 -8.08
C LYS A 304 19.28 -42.57 -6.82
N ASP A 305 18.91 -41.93 -5.72
CA ASP A 305 18.59 -42.60 -4.46
C ASP A 305 17.31 -43.45 -4.59
N VAL A 306 16.26 -42.93 -5.23
CA VAL A 306 15.02 -43.67 -5.52
C VAL A 306 15.28 -44.90 -6.40
N GLU A 307 16.09 -44.76 -7.46
CA GLU A 307 16.42 -45.91 -8.33
C GLU A 307 17.29 -46.95 -7.59
N THR A 308 18.20 -46.51 -6.71
CA THR A 308 19.01 -47.39 -5.86
C THR A 308 18.15 -48.18 -4.87
N VAL A 309 17.23 -47.51 -4.16
CA VAL A 309 16.27 -48.16 -3.25
C VAL A 309 15.35 -49.14 -4.01
N LYS A 310 14.93 -48.79 -5.23
CA LYS A 310 14.13 -49.66 -6.11
C LYS A 310 14.88 -50.91 -6.54
N LEU A 311 16.18 -50.82 -6.86
CA LEU A 311 17.03 -51.97 -7.13
C LEU A 311 17.23 -52.85 -5.89
N GLU A 312 17.52 -52.25 -4.73
CA GLU A 312 17.65 -52.98 -3.45
C GLU A 312 16.38 -53.76 -3.08
N LEU A 313 15.20 -53.11 -3.17
CA LEU A 313 13.93 -53.75 -2.87
C LEU A 313 13.62 -54.88 -3.84
N THR A 314 13.96 -54.72 -5.12
CA THR A 314 13.81 -55.79 -6.12
C THR A 314 14.68 -57.01 -5.77
N GLY A 315 15.97 -56.80 -5.47
CA GLY A 315 16.87 -57.89 -5.06
C GLY A 315 16.46 -58.56 -3.73
N LYS A 316 15.94 -57.80 -2.76
CA LYS A 316 15.40 -58.34 -1.50
C LYS A 316 14.14 -59.21 -1.77
N ILE A 317 13.25 -58.76 -2.65
CA ILE A 317 12.05 -59.52 -3.07
C ILE A 317 12.44 -60.82 -3.80
N GLU A 318 13.45 -60.79 -4.67
CA GLU A 318 13.96 -61.98 -5.36
C GLU A 318 14.63 -62.97 -4.40
N THR A 319 15.42 -62.48 -3.44
CA THR A 319 16.05 -63.29 -2.39
C THR A 319 15.00 -64.04 -1.56
N VAL A 320 14.00 -63.33 -1.04
CA VAL A 320 12.91 -63.92 -0.24
C VAL A 320 12.08 -64.93 -1.04
N LYS A 321 11.85 -64.68 -2.35
CA LYS A 321 11.19 -65.66 -3.23
C LYS A 321 12.01 -66.95 -3.36
N LEU A 322 13.33 -66.85 -3.51
CA LEU A 322 14.22 -68.01 -3.62
C LEU A 322 14.31 -68.79 -2.30
N GLU A 323 14.32 -68.10 -1.16
CA GLU A 323 14.32 -68.71 0.17
C GLU A 323 13.01 -69.47 0.43
N LEU A 324 11.86 -68.82 0.28
CA LEU A 324 10.55 -69.47 0.43
C LEU A 324 10.36 -70.65 -0.54
N THR A 325 10.90 -70.57 -1.76
CA THR A 325 10.86 -71.70 -2.71
C THR A 325 11.65 -72.91 -2.18
N LYS A 326 12.84 -72.69 -1.61
CA LYS A 326 13.65 -73.76 -0.99
C LYS A 326 12.96 -74.34 0.24
N GLU A 327 12.38 -73.51 1.10
CA GLU A 327 11.63 -73.98 2.27
C GLU A 327 10.43 -74.85 1.87
N ILE A 328 9.67 -74.43 0.86
CA ILE A 328 8.56 -75.22 0.30
C ILE A 328 9.05 -76.56 -0.27
N GLU A 329 10.22 -76.61 -0.92
CA GLU A 329 10.81 -77.88 -1.37
C GLU A 329 11.28 -78.79 -0.24
N LEU A 330 11.83 -78.23 0.85
CA LEU A 330 12.22 -79.01 2.04
C LEU A 330 10.98 -79.59 2.72
N VAL A 331 9.98 -78.76 3.03
CA VAL A 331 8.71 -79.21 3.63
C VAL A 331 8.01 -80.27 2.77
N ARG A 332 8.08 -80.19 1.43
CA ARG A 332 7.57 -81.24 0.54
C ARG A 332 8.31 -82.58 0.68
N LYS A 333 9.64 -82.56 0.87
CA LYS A 333 10.44 -83.77 1.10
C LYS A 333 10.16 -84.38 2.48
N ASP A 334 10.00 -83.54 3.50
CA ASP A 334 9.66 -83.98 4.85
C ASP A 334 8.26 -84.62 4.89
N VAL A 335 7.26 -84.00 4.25
CA VAL A 335 5.90 -84.53 4.11
C VAL A 335 5.88 -85.88 3.37
N GLU A 336 6.64 -86.04 2.29
CA GLU A 336 6.71 -87.33 1.58
C GLU A 336 7.44 -88.40 2.41
N THR A 337 8.44 -88.00 3.20
CA THR A 337 9.15 -88.90 4.14
C THR A 337 8.22 -89.41 5.23
N VAL A 338 7.51 -88.51 5.93
CA VAL A 338 6.49 -88.85 6.94
C VAL A 338 5.39 -89.73 6.34
N LYS A 339 4.95 -89.45 5.11
CA LYS A 339 3.97 -90.26 4.38
C LYS A 339 4.48 -91.68 4.08
N LEU A 340 5.75 -91.85 3.73
CA LEU A 340 6.38 -93.17 3.55
C LEU A 340 6.57 -93.92 4.88
N GLU A 341 6.84 -93.21 5.98
CA GLU A 341 6.93 -93.79 7.33
C GLU A 341 5.58 -94.28 7.83
N LEU A 342 4.54 -93.43 7.78
CA LEU A 342 3.16 -93.81 8.11
C LEU A 342 2.67 -95.00 7.27
N GLN A 343 3.00 -95.07 5.97
CA GLN A 343 2.68 -96.25 5.15
C GLN A 343 3.39 -97.53 5.60
N LYS A 344 4.62 -97.46 6.13
CA LYS A 344 5.32 -98.61 6.72
C LYS A 344 4.68 -99.01 8.05
N GLU A 345 4.34 -98.05 8.89
CA GLU A 345 3.72 -98.30 10.20
C GLU A 345 2.33 -98.91 10.07
N ILE A 346 1.49 -98.40 9.16
CA ILE A 346 0.15 -98.95 8.87
C ILE A 346 0.27 -100.41 8.42
N LYS A 347 1.14 -100.72 7.45
CA LYS A 347 1.41 -102.11 7.02
C LYS A 347 1.93 -102.99 8.18
N GLY A 348 2.75 -102.41 9.06
CA GLY A 348 3.19 -103.06 10.29
C GLY A 348 2.04 -103.35 11.26
N VAL A 349 1.07 -102.45 11.41
CA VAL A 349 -0.16 -102.67 12.18
C VAL A 349 -1.02 -103.76 11.52
N GLU A 350 -1.27 -103.69 10.23
CA GLU A 350 -2.03 -104.71 9.46
C GLU A 350 -1.45 -106.11 9.65
N VAL A 351 -0.12 -106.28 9.48
CA VAL A 351 0.55 -107.58 9.68
C VAL A 351 0.51 -108.04 11.13
N ARG A 352 0.58 -107.13 12.12
CA ARG A 352 0.41 -107.49 13.54
C ARG A 352 -1.02 -107.93 13.86
N LEU A 353 -2.03 -107.23 13.33
CA LEU A 353 -3.45 -107.57 13.48
C LEU A 353 -3.77 -108.91 12.81
N LEU A 354 -3.26 -109.17 11.61
CA LEU A 354 -3.41 -110.46 10.93
C LEU A 354 -2.79 -111.61 11.73
N LYS A 355 -1.56 -111.44 12.27
CA LYS A 355 -0.92 -112.45 13.14
C LYS A 355 -1.74 -112.71 14.41
N TRP A 356 -2.25 -111.66 15.05
CA TRP A 356 -3.10 -111.78 16.23
C TRP A 356 -4.42 -112.50 15.92
N LEU A 357 -5.10 -112.11 14.83
CA LEU A 357 -6.36 -112.70 14.39
C LEU A 357 -6.20 -114.18 14.00
N ILE A 358 -5.11 -114.54 13.33
CA ILE A 358 -4.75 -115.96 13.07
C ILE A 358 -4.58 -116.72 14.40
N GLY A 359 -3.90 -116.13 15.40
CA GLY A 359 -3.78 -116.72 16.74
C GLY A 359 -5.13 -116.94 17.43
N VAL A 360 -6.02 -115.94 17.37
CA VAL A 360 -7.40 -116.04 17.88
C VAL A 360 -8.18 -117.15 17.17
N VAL A 361 -8.16 -117.19 15.83
CA VAL A 361 -8.86 -118.22 15.04
C VAL A 361 -8.33 -119.62 15.36
N ILE A 362 -7.01 -119.82 15.44
CA ILE A 362 -6.41 -121.10 15.83
C ILE A 362 -6.87 -121.51 17.23
N SER A 363 -6.87 -120.59 18.21
CA SER A 363 -7.34 -120.88 19.57
C SER A 363 -8.85 -121.22 19.62
N GLY A 364 -9.66 -120.62 18.75
CA GLY A 364 -11.07 -120.94 18.58
C GLY A 364 -11.27 -122.34 18.00
N VAL A 365 -10.53 -122.70 16.94
CA VAL A 365 -10.60 -124.04 16.33
C VAL A 365 -10.12 -125.13 17.30
N VAL A 366 -9.05 -124.88 18.06
CA VAL A 366 -8.54 -125.83 19.07
C VAL A 366 -9.52 -126.01 20.23
N SER A 367 -10.14 -124.93 20.73
CA SER A 367 -11.14 -125.02 21.80
C SER A 367 -12.43 -125.70 21.34
N LEU A 368 -12.93 -125.40 20.13
CA LEU A 368 -14.06 -126.11 19.51
C LEU A 368 -13.76 -127.59 19.27
N GLY A 369 -12.57 -127.93 18.77
CA GLY A 369 -12.15 -129.33 18.58
C GLY A 369 -12.08 -130.10 19.90
N SER A 370 -11.55 -129.46 20.96
CA SER A 370 -11.50 -130.03 22.31
C SER A 370 -12.90 -130.23 22.91
N PHE A 371 -13.80 -129.27 22.69
CA PHE A 371 -15.20 -129.35 23.13
C PHE A 371 -15.99 -130.43 22.38
N MET A 372 -15.80 -130.56 21.06
CA MET A 372 -16.40 -131.63 20.26
C MET A 372 -15.88 -133.02 20.68
N TYR A 373 -14.58 -133.15 20.95
CA TYR A 373 -14.00 -134.38 21.49
C TYR A 373 -14.59 -134.73 22.87
N PHE A 374 -14.75 -133.74 23.75
CA PHE A 374 -15.40 -133.92 25.04
C PHE A 374 -16.85 -134.42 24.89
N LEU A 375 -17.68 -133.75 24.08
CA LEU A 375 -19.06 -134.18 23.80
C LEU A 375 -19.12 -135.62 23.25
N PHE A 376 -18.26 -135.96 22.28
CA PHE A 376 -18.19 -137.30 21.71
C PHE A 376 -17.78 -138.36 22.76
N SER A 377 -16.83 -138.02 23.65
CA SER A 377 -16.39 -138.90 24.74
C SER A 377 -17.45 -139.11 25.84
N VAL A 378 -18.41 -138.18 25.98
CA VAL A 378 -19.59 -138.32 26.86
C VAL A 378 -20.66 -139.17 26.17
N PHE A 379 -20.93 -138.92 24.88
CA PHE A 379 -21.94 -139.66 24.11
C PHE A 379 -21.61 -141.16 23.98
N LEU A 380 -20.33 -141.52 23.78
CA LEU A 380 -19.87 -142.92 23.77
C LEU A 380 -19.89 -143.61 25.15
N ARG A 381 -20.33 -142.92 26.20
CA ARG A 381 -20.27 -143.38 27.60
C ARG A 381 -21.65 -143.39 28.29
N SER A 382 -22.70 -143.20 27.50
CA SER A 382 -24.12 -143.26 27.88
C SER A 382 -24.87 -144.28 27.02
#